data_AF-A0A316N5F5-F1
#
_entry.id   AF-A0A316N5F5-F1
#
_cell.length_a   1.000
_cell.length_b   1.000
_cell.length_c   1.000
_cell.angle_alpha   90.00
_cell.angle_beta   90.00
_cell.angle_gamma   90.00
#
_symmetry.space_group_name_H-M   'P 1'
#
loop_
_entity.id
_entity.type
_entity.pdbx_description
1 polymer ?
#
loop_
_entity_poly.entity_id
_entity_poly.type
_entity_poly.pdbx_seq_one_letter_code
_entity_poly.pdbx_strand_id
1 'polypeptide(L)'
;MLILYFSHSGNTRNVAEQIHGRVGGDMIELKTVVPYPRDYNAVVEQAQREQQNDARPQIAAEIPNIEKYHTIFIGFPNWWGTIPMPFFTLLEKYDVGSRTVIPFCTHEGR
;
A
#
# COMPACT_ATOMS: atom_id res chain seq x y z
N MET A 1 11.24 11.00 6.06
CA MET A 1 9.99 10.80 5.28
C MET A 1 9.81 9.32 5.07
N LEU A 2 8.59 8.82 5.01
CA LEU A 2 8.32 7.40 4.74
C LEU A 2 7.58 7.26 3.42
N ILE A 3 7.99 6.30 2.59
CA ILE A 3 7.26 5.87 1.41
C ILE A 3 6.78 4.45 1.68
N LEU A 4 5.48 4.32 1.95
CA LEU A 4 4.83 3.03 2.13
C LEU A 4 4.07 2.70 0.85
N TYR A 5 4.32 1.53 0.27
CA TYR A 5 3.64 1.15 -0.97
C TYR A 5 3.24 -0.32 -1.02
N PHE A 6 2.16 -0.63 -1.71
CA PHE A 6 1.79 -2.00 -2.10
C PHE A 6 2.01 -2.15 -3.61
N SER A 7 2.59 -3.27 -4.06
CA SER A 7 2.72 -3.53 -5.49
C SER A 7 2.57 -5.02 -5.80
N HIS A 8 1.67 -5.34 -6.74
CA HIS A 8 1.49 -6.70 -7.25
C HIS A 8 2.40 -6.98 -8.46
N SER A 9 2.24 -6.18 -9.53
CA SER A 9 2.98 -6.34 -10.79
C SER A 9 4.23 -5.45 -10.92
N GLY A 10 4.58 -4.68 -9.89
CA GLY A 10 5.78 -3.83 -9.86
C GLY A 10 5.57 -2.39 -10.33
N ASN A 11 4.43 -2.05 -10.94
CA ASN A 11 4.18 -0.67 -11.41
C ASN A 11 4.25 0.37 -10.29
N THR A 12 3.57 0.10 -9.18
CA THR A 12 3.59 0.98 -8.00
C THR A 12 4.99 1.04 -7.37
N ARG A 13 5.73 -0.07 -7.36
CA ARG A 13 7.13 -0.11 -6.89
C ARG A 13 8.00 0.84 -7.73
N ASN A 14 7.90 0.77 -9.05
CA ASN A 14 8.69 1.64 -9.94
C ASN A 14 8.41 3.13 -9.68
N VAL A 15 7.16 3.50 -9.36
CA VAL A 15 6.82 4.89 -8.99
C VAL A 15 7.34 5.23 -7.59
N ALA A 16 7.22 4.31 -6.62
CA ALA A 16 7.76 4.48 -5.28
C ALA A 16 9.28 4.72 -5.30
N GLU A 17 10.01 3.94 -6.11
CA GLU A 17 11.46 4.08 -6.31
C GLU A 17 11.83 5.41 -6.95
N GLN A 18 11.04 5.89 -7.91
CA GLN A 18 11.24 7.22 -8.51
C GLN A 18 10.99 8.36 -7.52
N ILE A 19 9.96 8.25 -6.66
CA ILE A 19 9.71 9.23 -5.60
C ILE A 19 10.88 9.18 -4.62
N HIS A 20 11.25 8.00 -4.14
CA HIS A 20 12.38 7.78 -3.24
C HIS A 20 13.68 8.38 -3.78
N GLY A 21 13.99 8.17 -5.06
CA GLY A 21 15.18 8.75 -5.70
C GLY A 21 15.18 10.29 -5.74
N ARG A 22 14.02 10.94 -5.65
CA ARG A 22 13.90 12.42 -5.66
C ARG A 22 13.83 13.03 -4.27
N VAL A 23 13.17 12.36 -3.30
CA VAL A 23 12.91 12.94 -1.97
C VAL A 23 13.66 12.24 -0.83
N GLY A 24 14.25 11.08 -1.09
CA GLY A 24 14.89 10.23 -0.08
C GLY A 24 13.91 9.69 0.97
N GLY A 25 14.45 9.37 2.15
CA GLY A 25 13.68 8.80 3.27
C GLY A 25 13.64 7.28 3.27
N ASP A 26 12.83 6.72 4.14
CA ASP A 26 12.67 5.27 4.26
C ASP A 26 11.59 4.78 3.29
N MET A 27 11.78 3.57 2.75
CA MET A 27 10.84 2.96 1.81
C MET A 27 10.48 1.55 2.26
N ILE A 28 9.18 1.28 2.42
CA ILE A 28 8.66 0.01 2.92
C ILE A 28 7.60 -0.52 1.95
N GLU A 29 7.77 -1.77 1.53
CA GLU A 29 6.73 -2.50 0.79
C GLU A 29 5.74 -3.14 1.77
N LEU A 30 4.47 -2.78 1.65
CA LEU A 30 3.37 -3.42 2.36
C LEU A 30 3.12 -4.81 1.77
N LYS A 31 3.49 -5.84 2.54
CA LYS A 31 3.22 -7.24 2.21
C LYS A 31 2.20 -7.82 3.17
N THR A 32 1.38 -8.73 2.67
CA THR A 32 0.50 -9.58 3.48
C THR A 32 1.26 -10.82 3.98
N VAL A 33 0.82 -11.39 5.10
CA VAL A 33 1.36 -12.66 5.63
C VAL A 33 1.10 -13.79 4.64
N VAL A 34 -0.12 -13.84 4.09
CA VAL A 34 -0.47 -14.71 2.96
C VAL A 34 -0.31 -13.90 1.68
N PRO A 35 0.69 -14.18 0.83
CA PRO A 35 0.91 -13.42 -0.39
C PRO A 35 -0.28 -13.51 -1.35
N TYR A 36 -0.56 -12.42 -2.06
CA TYR A 36 -1.55 -12.46 -3.14
C TYR A 36 -1.11 -13.41 -4.27
N PRO A 37 -2.05 -14.08 -4.95
CA PRO A 37 -1.77 -14.88 -6.14
C PRO A 37 -1.00 -14.08 -7.19
N ARG A 38 -0.09 -14.72 -7.91
CA ARG A 38 0.62 -14.08 -9.02
C ARG A 38 -0.23 -13.98 -10.29
N ASP A 39 -1.17 -14.91 -10.46
CA ASP A 39 -2.10 -14.89 -11.58
C ASP A 39 -3.02 -13.67 -11.50
N TYR A 40 -3.21 -13.02 -12.64
CA TYR A 40 -3.95 -11.76 -12.74
C TYR A 40 -5.43 -11.93 -12.37
N ASN A 41 -6.10 -12.96 -12.90
CA ASN A 41 -7.52 -13.15 -12.65
C ASN A 41 -7.73 -13.54 -11.18
N ALA A 42 -6.88 -14.42 -10.65
CA ALA A 42 -6.94 -14.83 -9.24
C ALA A 42 -6.77 -13.66 -8.26
N VAL A 43 -5.85 -12.72 -8.54
CA VAL A 43 -5.68 -11.53 -7.67
C VAL A 43 -6.85 -10.55 -7.81
N VAL A 44 -7.38 -10.36 -9.02
CA VAL A 44 -8.54 -9.48 -9.25
C VAL A 44 -9.76 -9.98 -8.48
N GLU A 45 -10.04 -11.28 -8.57
CA GLU A 45 -11.14 -11.91 -7.83
C GLU A 45 -10.92 -11.86 -6.31
N GLN A 46 -9.70 -12.13 -5.84
CA GLN A 46 -9.40 -12.06 -4.42
C GLN A 46 -9.57 -10.63 -3.89
N ALA A 47 -9.04 -9.62 -4.58
CA ALA A 47 -9.19 -8.22 -4.20
C ALA A 47 -10.66 -7.80 -4.16
N GLN A 48 -11.48 -8.27 -5.10
CA GLN A 48 -12.92 -7.99 -5.11
C GLN A 48 -13.62 -8.61 -3.91
N ARG A 49 -13.35 -9.89 -3.62
CA ARG A 49 -13.92 -10.59 -2.45
C ARG A 49 -13.52 -9.92 -1.15
N GLU A 50 -12.26 -9.50 -1.03
CA GLU A 50 -11.79 -8.79 0.16
C GLU A 50 -12.50 -7.45 0.33
N GLN A 51 -12.68 -6.66 -0.73
CA GLN A 51 -13.42 -5.40 -0.67
C GLN A 51 -14.90 -5.62 -0.30
N GLN A 52 -15.58 -6.58 -0.94
CA GLN A 52 -17.00 -6.87 -0.68
C GLN A 52 -17.27 -7.33 0.76
N ASN A 53 -16.31 -8.01 1.37
CA ASN A 53 -16.41 -8.54 2.72
C ASN A 53 -15.81 -7.61 3.80
N ASP A 54 -15.38 -6.40 3.43
CA ASP A 54 -14.64 -5.47 4.30
C ASP A 54 -13.46 -6.16 5.03
N ALA A 55 -12.73 -7.00 4.30
CA ALA A 55 -11.67 -7.82 4.89
C ALA A 55 -10.50 -6.97 5.41
N ARG A 56 -9.78 -7.51 6.40
CA ARG A 56 -8.51 -6.96 6.92
C ARG A 56 -7.39 -7.98 6.76
N PRO A 57 -6.84 -8.18 5.54
CA PRO A 57 -5.77 -9.14 5.33
C PRO A 57 -4.58 -8.85 6.24
N GLN A 58 -4.12 -9.87 6.96
CA GLN A 58 -3.01 -9.71 7.90
C GLN A 58 -1.75 -9.25 7.17
N ILE A 59 -1.14 -8.18 7.65
CA ILE A 59 0.08 -7.61 7.08
C ILE A 59 1.33 -8.20 7.76
N ALA A 60 2.36 -8.45 6.95
CA ALA A 60 3.69 -8.85 7.41
C ALA A 60 4.61 -7.63 7.64
N ALA A 61 4.21 -6.45 7.16
CA ALA A 61 4.97 -5.23 7.34
C ALA A 61 4.86 -4.72 8.78
N GLU A 62 6.01 -4.45 9.38
CA GLU A 62 6.12 -3.66 10.60
C GLU A 62 6.73 -2.30 10.26
N ILE A 63 6.13 -1.24 10.82
CA ILE A 63 6.64 0.13 10.71
C ILE A 63 7.10 0.54 12.11
N PRO A 64 8.31 0.10 12.55
CA PRO A 64 8.83 0.53 13.83
C PRO A 64 9.08 2.04 13.79
N ASN A 65 8.71 2.71 14.87
CA ASN A 65 8.84 4.14 15.05
C ASN A 65 8.09 4.99 14.00
N ILE A 66 6.85 4.61 13.62
CA ILE A 66 6.06 5.39 12.65
C ILE A 66 5.91 6.87 13.06
N GLU A 67 6.01 7.15 14.36
CA GLU A 67 5.95 8.49 14.93
C GLU A 67 7.09 9.42 14.54
N LYS A 68 8.23 8.89 14.06
CA LYS A 68 9.36 9.69 13.56
C LYS A 68 9.08 10.32 12.20
N TYR A 69 8.06 9.85 11.48
CA TYR A 69 7.74 10.35 10.15
C TYR A 69 6.66 11.43 10.24
N HIS A 70 7.00 12.65 9.81
CA HIS A 70 6.03 13.73 9.64
C HIS A 70 5.27 13.63 8.30
N THR A 71 5.92 13.11 7.26
CA THR A 71 5.34 12.94 5.92
C THR A 71 5.41 11.49 5.51
N ILE A 72 4.26 10.94 5.13
CA ILE A 72 4.08 9.55 4.70
C ILE A 72 3.46 9.55 3.30
N PHE A 73 4.18 9.01 2.32
CA PHE A 73 3.62 8.67 1.02
C PHE A 73 2.93 7.31 1.10
N ILE A 74 1.75 7.19 0.51
CA ILE A 74 1.00 5.94 0.42
C ILE A 74 0.80 5.61 -1.06
N GLY A 75 1.50 4.58 -1.52
CA GLY A 75 1.49 4.11 -2.90
C GLY A 75 0.68 2.85 -3.11
N PHE A 76 -0.22 2.84 -4.08
CA PHE A 76 -1.03 1.64 -4.35
C PHE A 76 -1.46 1.51 -5.81
N PRO A 77 -1.74 0.29 -6.29
CA PRO A 77 -2.58 0.10 -7.46
C PRO A 77 -4.03 0.45 -7.13
N ASN A 78 -4.77 1.05 -8.06
CA ASN A 78 -6.22 1.18 -7.95
C ASN A 78 -6.85 -0.22 -8.05
N TRP A 79 -7.36 -0.74 -6.94
CA TRP A 79 -8.08 -2.01 -6.91
C TRP A 79 -9.55 -1.72 -6.61
N TRP A 80 -10.40 -1.94 -7.61
CA TRP A 80 -11.85 -1.76 -7.50
C TRP A 80 -12.27 -0.38 -6.99
N GLY A 81 -11.59 0.68 -7.43
CA GLY A 81 -11.91 2.07 -7.10
C GLY A 81 -11.36 2.55 -5.75
N THR A 82 -10.53 1.76 -5.08
CA THR A 82 -9.95 2.11 -3.78
C THR A 82 -8.53 1.54 -3.59
N ILE A 83 -7.96 1.74 -2.41
CA ILE A 83 -6.69 1.15 -1.98
C ILE A 83 -6.86 -0.36 -1.71
N PRO A 84 -5.84 -1.20 -1.92
CA PRO A 84 -5.87 -2.60 -1.50
C PRO A 84 -6.24 -2.76 -0.02
N MET A 85 -7.07 -3.76 0.32
CA MET A 85 -7.52 -4.02 1.69
C MET A 85 -6.43 -4.14 2.78
N PRO A 86 -5.19 -4.60 2.48
CA PRO A 86 -4.08 -4.58 3.45
C PRO A 86 -3.76 -3.18 3.99
N PHE A 87 -4.03 -2.11 3.24
CA PHE A 87 -3.83 -0.75 3.74
C PHE A 87 -4.83 -0.36 4.83
N PHE A 88 -6.06 -0.86 4.78
CA PHE A 88 -7.02 -0.62 5.87
C PHE A 88 -6.53 -1.27 7.16
N THR A 89 -6.02 -2.51 7.08
CA THR A 89 -5.37 -3.18 8.22
C THR A 89 -4.20 -2.36 8.77
N LEU A 90 -3.40 -1.77 7.89
CA LEU A 90 -2.27 -0.95 8.28
C LEU A 90 -2.69 0.37 8.95
N LEU A 91 -3.68 1.07 8.39
CA LEU A 91 -4.17 2.36 8.89
C LEU A 91 -4.96 2.21 10.19
N GLU A 92 -5.58 1.05 10.43
CA GLU A 92 -6.19 0.71 11.72
C GLU A 92 -5.13 0.35 12.77
N LYS A 93 -4.03 -0.29 12.35
CA LYS A 93 -2.91 -0.65 13.24
C LYS A 93 -2.06 0.57 13.64
N TYR A 94 -1.88 1.52 12.73
CA TYR A 94 -1.00 2.66 12.93
C TYR A 94 -1.74 3.99 12.77
N ASP A 95 -1.84 4.73 13.86
CA ASP A 95 -2.42 6.08 13.84
C ASP A 95 -1.49 7.07 13.11
N VAL A 96 -1.95 7.56 11.96
CA VAL A 96 -1.26 8.60 11.18
C VAL A 96 -1.50 10.01 11.74
N GLY A 97 -2.46 10.22 12.64
CA GLY A 97 -2.64 11.45 13.40
C GLY A 97 -2.67 12.71 12.52
N SER A 98 -1.98 13.77 12.96
CA SER A 98 -1.84 15.04 12.23
C SER A 98 -0.72 15.03 11.17
N ARG A 99 -0.20 13.85 10.79
CA ARG A 99 0.89 13.74 9.80
C ARG A 99 0.39 14.09 8.41
N THR A 100 1.31 14.56 7.58
CA THR A 100 1.03 14.80 6.16
C THR A 100 1.02 13.46 5.42
N VAL A 101 -0.15 13.03 4.97
CA VAL A 101 -0.32 11.82 4.15
C VAL A 101 -0.48 12.22 2.69
N ILE A 102 0.38 11.68 1.82
CA ILE A 102 0.41 11.99 0.38
C ILE A 102 0.13 10.70 -0.41
N PRO A 103 -1.10 10.49 -0.90
CA PRO A 103 -1.39 9.31 -1.71
C PRO A 103 -0.82 9.45 -3.12
N PHE A 104 -0.36 8.34 -3.69
CA PHE A 104 -0.15 8.21 -5.13
C PHE A 104 -0.70 6.86 -5.61
N CYS A 105 -1.28 6.88 -6.79
CA CYS A 105 -1.99 5.74 -7.34
C CYS A 105 -1.45 5.39 -8.72
N THR A 106 -1.27 4.09 -8.98
CA THR A 106 -1.04 3.56 -10.33
C THR A 106 -2.29 2.83 -10.79
N HIS A 107 -2.69 3.02 -12.04
CA HIS A 107 -3.90 2.40 -12.60
C HIS A 107 -3.73 2.23 -14.12
N GLU A 108 -4.61 1.45 -14.74
CA GLU A 108 -4.58 1.18 -16.19
C GLU A 108 -5.29 2.25 -17.03
N GLY A 109 -5.55 3.44 -16.46
CA GLY A 109 -6.13 4.57 -17.18
C GLY A 109 -7.66 4.55 -17.34
N ARG A 110 -8.37 3.72 -16.57
CA ARG A 110 -9.84 3.65 -16.53
C ARG A 110 -10.36 3.81 -15.10
#